data_AF-A0A8G1VTR8-F1
#
_entry.id   AF-A0A8G1VTR8-F1
#
_cell.length_a   1.000
_cell.length_b   1.000
_cell.length_c   1.000
_cell.angle_alpha   90.00
_cell.angle_beta   90.00
_cell.angle_gamma   90.00
#
_symmetry.space_group_name_H-M   'P 1'
#
loop_
_entity.id
_entity.type
_entity.pdbx_description
1 polymer ?
#
loop_
_entity_poly.entity_id
_entity_poly.type
_entity_poly.pdbx_seq_one_letter_code
_entity_poly.pdbx_strand_id
1 'polypeptide(L)'
;MAHYSYEQACEAALFFKDRLPSPLQAPRIAIICGSGLGGLANTIDAQPRAEFDFKSIPHFPHLTVAGHAGKLVFGCLNGQVPAVLMVGRAHYYEGHSLDRVTFPVRVFKLLGIDTIILTNAAGALNPGYMVGDIVLLNDHLFLSGLAGIHPLRGPNAEEFGPRFPPLSDAYDLDLRRHVHKAWAAMDLSGNKRRLHEGIYAFVGGPSYETRAECRMLRGLGADVVGMSTVPEIVVARHCGVRVLALSLVTNKAVLEPVPRGDDSLLTCKRAEELDAIMQEGKANHQEVLEAGHSAAIDMQRLVMETVAFGFPPSDRR
;
A
#
# COMPACT_ATOMS: atom_id res chain seq x y z
N MET A 1 -26.79 10.46 8.29
CA MET A 1 -25.33 10.40 8.07
C MET A 1 -25.04 9.97 6.63
N ALA A 2 -25.51 10.74 5.65
CA ALA A 2 -25.45 10.39 4.23
C ALA A 2 -25.14 11.65 3.40
N HIS A 3 -24.33 11.51 2.35
CA HIS A 3 -24.10 12.43 1.23
C HIS A 3 -23.00 13.52 1.25
N TYR A 4 -22.06 13.54 2.19
CA TYR A 4 -20.97 14.55 2.14
C TYR A 4 -19.72 14.15 1.35
N SER A 5 -19.53 12.88 0.98
CA SER A 5 -18.21 12.44 0.49
C SER A 5 -17.81 13.04 -0.86
N TYR A 6 -18.77 13.31 -1.76
CA TYR A 6 -18.48 13.94 -3.05
C TYR A 6 -18.19 15.43 -2.88
N GLU A 7 -19.08 16.16 -2.19
CA GLU A 7 -18.89 17.59 -1.89
C GLU A 7 -17.58 17.86 -1.14
N GLN A 8 -17.29 17.08 -0.09
CA GLN A 8 -16.04 17.17 0.65
C GLN A 8 -14.81 16.89 -0.23
N ALA A 9 -14.91 15.90 -1.12
CA ALA A 9 -13.84 15.62 -2.06
C ALA A 9 -13.67 16.75 -3.08
N CYS A 10 -14.76 17.38 -3.54
CA CYS A 10 -14.74 18.56 -4.39
C CYS A 10 -14.09 19.75 -3.69
N GLU A 11 -14.43 20.03 -2.43
CA GLU A 11 -13.80 21.08 -1.62
C GLU A 11 -12.29 20.86 -1.49
N ALA A 12 -11.87 19.63 -1.18
CA ALA A 12 -10.46 19.27 -1.11
C ALA A 12 -9.76 19.35 -2.49
N ALA A 13 -10.42 18.96 -3.58
CA ALA A 13 -9.88 19.07 -4.93
C ALA A 13 -9.73 20.54 -5.37
N LEU A 14 -10.70 21.40 -5.06
CA LEU A 14 -10.65 22.85 -5.31
C LEU A 14 -9.49 23.50 -4.54
N PHE A 15 -9.29 23.10 -3.27
CA PHE A 15 -8.16 23.56 -2.47
C PHE A 15 -6.82 23.41 -3.22
N PHE A 16 -6.61 22.31 -3.93
CA PHE A 16 -5.41 22.08 -4.74
C PHE A 16 -5.41 22.83 -6.06
N LYS A 17 -6.52 22.84 -6.80
CA LYS A 17 -6.62 23.53 -8.11
C LYS A 17 -6.25 25.01 -8.02
N ASP A 18 -6.61 25.66 -6.91
CA ASP A 18 -6.31 27.08 -6.67
C ASP A 18 -4.85 27.35 -6.27
N ARG A 19 -4.12 26.33 -5.79
CA ARG A 19 -2.80 26.48 -5.17
C ARG A 19 -1.67 25.79 -5.94
N LEU A 20 -1.99 24.86 -6.83
CA LEU A 20 -0.99 24.16 -7.64
C LEU A 20 -0.53 25.03 -8.81
N PRO A 21 0.79 25.06 -9.09
CA PRO A 21 1.29 25.72 -10.28
C PRO A 21 0.79 24.99 -11.54
N SER A 22 0.62 25.72 -12.64
CA SER A 22 0.03 25.23 -13.90
C SER A 22 0.54 23.83 -14.35
N PRO A 23 1.85 23.51 -14.33
CA PRO A 23 2.34 22.19 -14.73
C PRO A 23 1.85 21.02 -13.85
N LEU A 24 1.40 21.30 -12.62
CA LEU A 24 0.97 20.31 -11.64
C LEU A 24 -0.55 20.26 -11.46
N GLN A 25 -1.33 21.05 -12.20
CA GLN A 25 -2.80 21.10 -12.05
C GLN A 25 -3.52 19.86 -12.62
N ALA A 26 -2.84 19.04 -13.41
CA ALA A 26 -3.37 17.80 -13.99
C ALA A 26 -2.44 16.62 -13.71
N PRO A 27 -2.27 16.21 -12.43
CA PRO A 27 -1.48 15.03 -12.10
C PRO A 27 -2.11 13.78 -12.71
N ARG A 28 -1.28 12.91 -13.27
CA ARG A 28 -1.72 11.65 -13.88
C ARG A 28 -1.60 10.45 -12.95
N ILE A 29 -0.58 10.48 -12.09
CA ILE A 29 -0.25 9.39 -11.18
C ILE A 29 -0.39 9.85 -9.72
N ALA A 30 -1.07 9.04 -8.91
CA ALA A 30 -0.92 9.08 -7.46
C ALA A 30 0.00 7.95 -7.00
N ILE A 31 0.87 8.21 -6.03
CA ILE A 31 1.61 7.15 -5.32
C ILE A 31 1.32 7.28 -3.84
N ILE A 32 0.84 6.21 -3.21
CA ILE A 32 0.65 6.17 -1.74
C ILE A 32 1.79 5.40 -1.11
N CYS A 33 2.60 6.11 -0.34
CA CYS A 33 3.79 5.59 0.31
C CYS A 33 3.45 4.93 1.65
N GLY A 34 3.71 3.63 1.76
CA GLY A 34 3.58 2.89 3.03
C GLY A 34 4.71 3.14 4.03
N SER A 35 4.64 2.43 5.17
CA SER A 35 5.65 2.47 6.23
C SER A 35 7.05 2.17 5.70
N GLY A 36 8.03 3.02 6.05
CA GLY A 36 9.43 2.89 5.59
C GLY A 36 9.68 3.32 4.14
N LEU A 37 8.64 3.72 3.39
CA LEU A 37 8.73 4.04 1.96
C LEU A 37 8.56 5.53 1.66
N GLY A 38 8.60 6.38 2.69
CA GLY A 38 8.48 7.84 2.54
C GLY A 38 9.58 8.46 1.66
N GLY A 39 10.72 7.79 1.51
CA GLY A 39 11.80 8.20 0.60
C GLY A 39 11.39 8.28 -0.87
N LEU A 40 10.28 7.66 -1.29
CA LEU A 40 9.69 7.86 -2.62
C LEU A 40 9.42 9.35 -2.93
N ALA A 41 9.15 10.20 -1.93
CA ALA A 41 9.00 11.63 -2.15
C ALA A 41 10.27 12.35 -2.65
N ASN A 42 11.44 11.71 -2.49
CA ASN A 42 12.70 12.22 -2.99
C ASN A 42 12.91 11.92 -4.49
N THR A 43 12.07 11.08 -5.09
CA THR A 43 12.13 10.77 -6.53
C THR A 43 11.32 11.76 -7.37
N ILE A 44 10.51 12.62 -6.74
CA ILE A 44 9.92 13.79 -7.40
C ILE A 44 11.00 14.80 -7.71
N ASP A 45 10.93 15.37 -8.90
CA ASP A 45 11.80 16.45 -9.34
C ASP A 45 11.75 17.66 -8.40
N ALA A 46 12.88 18.34 -8.26
CA ALA A 46 12.98 19.49 -7.37
C ALA A 46 12.09 20.66 -7.80
N GLN A 47 11.85 20.82 -9.10
CA GLN A 47 10.99 21.85 -9.68
C GLN A 47 10.32 21.34 -10.97
N PRO A 48 9.02 21.61 -11.20
CA PRO A 48 8.08 22.24 -10.28
C PRO A 48 7.72 21.30 -9.11
N ARG A 49 7.59 21.84 -7.90
CA ARG A 49 7.25 21.07 -6.69
C ARG A 49 6.33 21.87 -5.77
N ALA A 50 5.33 21.21 -5.19
CA ALA A 50 4.45 21.80 -4.17
C ALA A 50 4.14 20.77 -3.08
N GLU A 51 4.13 21.19 -1.82
CA GLU A 51 3.88 20.32 -0.67
C GLU A 51 2.73 20.86 0.19
N PHE A 52 1.88 19.95 0.68
CA PHE A 52 0.74 20.29 1.53
C PHE A 52 0.62 19.28 2.68
N ASP A 53 0.64 19.77 3.91
CA ASP A 53 0.40 18.93 5.08
C ASP A 53 -1.08 18.54 5.16
N PHE A 54 -1.38 17.30 5.56
CA PHE A 54 -2.74 16.78 5.69
C PHE A 54 -3.62 17.68 6.58
N LYS A 55 -3.04 18.27 7.62
CA LYS A 55 -3.72 19.18 8.55
C LYS A 55 -4.23 20.47 7.87
N SER A 56 -3.62 20.86 6.76
CA SER A 56 -4.02 22.05 5.98
C SER A 56 -5.10 21.74 4.93
N ILE A 57 -5.30 20.46 4.61
CA ILE A 57 -6.18 20.03 3.53
C ILE A 57 -7.57 19.72 4.11
N PRO A 58 -8.65 20.32 3.59
CA PRO A 58 -9.99 20.03 4.07
C PRO A 58 -10.31 18.53 4.08
N HIS A 59 -10.92 18.07 5.18
CA HIS A 59 -11.45 16.70 5.37
C HIS A 59 -10.41 15.56 5.40
N PHE A 60 -9.12 15.84 5.21
CA PHE A 60 -8.09 14.81 5.24
C PHE A 60 -7.99 14.11 6.62
N PRO A 61 -7.55 12.83 6.65
CA PRO A 61 -7.34 12.12 7.90
C PRO A 61 -6.17 12.70 8.69
N HIS A 62 -6.26 12.59 10.01
CA HIS A 62 -5.16 12.91 10.91
C HIS A 62 -4.35 11.63 11.17
N LEU A 63 -3.05 11.64 10.87
CA LEU A 63 -2.19 10.47 11.09
C LEU A 63 -1.60 10.45 12.49
N THR A 64 -1.45 9.25 13.05
CA THR A 64 -0.86 9.01 14.39
C THR A 64 0.30 8.00 14.38
N VAL A 65 0.45 7.24 13.30
CA VAL A 65 1.52 6.22 13.15
C VAL A 65 2.89 6.87 12.91
N ALA A 66 3.91 6.38 13.63
CA ALA A 66 5.29 6.81 13.44
C ALA A 66 5.80 6.50 12.02
N GLY A 67 6.62 7.40 11.46
CA GLY A 67 7.15 7.27 10.09
C GLY A 67 6.19 7.74 8.98
N HIS A 68 4.97 8.15 9.32
CA HIS A 68 4.00 8.71 8.37
C HIS A 68 4.00 10.23 8.49
N ALA A 69 4.68 10.92 7.57
CA ALA A 69 4.86 12.38 7.62
C ALA A 69 3.54 13.16 7.50
N GLY A 70 2.53 12.58 6.84
CA GLY A 70 1.20 13.18 6.71
C GLY A 70 1.20 14.38 5.77
N LYS A 71 1.77 14.23 4.58
CA LYS A 71 1.81 15.29 3.56
C LYS A 71 1.59 14.74 2.15
N LEU A 72 1.10 15.60 1.27
CA LEU A 72 1.09 15.39 -0.18
C LEU A 72 2.24 16.17 -0.81
N VAL A 73 2.96 15.54 -1.73
CA VAL A 73 4.05 16.12 -2.50
C VAL A 73 3.69 16.02 -3.98
N PHE A 74 3.44 17.16 -4.61
CA PHE A 74 3.19 17.28 -6.03
C PHE A 74 4.48 17.65 -6.77
N GLY A 75 4.66 17.10 -7.96
CA GLY A 75 5.81 17.36 -8.79
C GLY A 75 5.82 16.47 -10.03
N CYS A 76 6.95 16.39 -10.73
CA CYS A 76 7.12 15.50 -11.86
C CYS A 76 7.97 14.28 -11.48
N LEU A 77 7.66 13.13 -12.10
CA LEU A 77 8.51 11.95 -12.11
C LEU A 77 9.27 11.92 -13.45
N ASN A 78 10.57 11.69 -13.40
CA ASN A 78 11.47 11.64 -14.57
C ASN A 78 11.36 12.89 -15.48
N GLY A 79 11.13 14.08 -14.91
CA GLY A 79 11.04 15.34 -15.65
C GLY A 79 9.74 15.53 -16.45
N GLN A 80 8.86 14.53 -16.50
CA GLN A 80 7.80 14.46 -17.53
C GLN A 80 6.41 14.18 -16.98
N VAL A 81 6.29 13.30 -15.98
CA VAL A 81 4.97 12.80 -15.56
C VAL A 81 4.51 13.53 -14.30
N PRO A 82 3.50 14.42 -14.37
CA PRO A 82 2.99 15.10 -13.20
C PRO A 82 2.32 14.08 -12.26
N ALA A 83 2.72 14.10 -11.00
CA ALA A 83 2.30 13.13 -10.01
C ALA A 83 2.07 13.78 -8.65
N VAL A 84 1.34 13.05 -7.79
CA VAL A 84 1.20 13.35 -6.37
C VAL A 84 1.66 12.14 -5.57
N LEU A 85 2.51 12.38 -4.57
CA LEU A 85 2.93 11.39 -3.60
C LEU A 85 2.29 11.67 -2.26
N MET A 86 1.63 10.67 -1.72
CA MET A 86 1.03 10.69 -0.39
C MET A 86 2.00 10.04 0.59
N VAL A 87 2.71 10.87 1.35
CA VAL A 87 3.79 10.44 2.25
C VAL A 87 3.20 10.09 3.60
N GLY A 88 2.88 8.82 3.74
CA GLY A 88 2.11 8.28 4.85
C GLY A 88 0.63 8.16 4.52
N ARG A 89 -0.06 7.22 5.16
CA ARG A 89 -1.47 6.90 4.99
C ARG A 89 -2.15 6.71 6.32
N ALA A 90 -3.47 6.89 6.30
CA ALA A 90 -4.31 6.51 7.41
C ALA A 90 -4.56 5.00 7.40
N HIS A 91 -4.68 4.41 8.57
CA HIS A 91 -5.02 3.01 8.74
C HIS A 91 -6.31 2.87 9.54
N TYR A 92 -6.99 1.75 9.32
CA TYR A 92 -8.21 1.43 10.06
C TYR A 92 -7.95 1.27 11.57
N TYR A 93 -6.83 0.64 11.95
CA TYR A 93 -6.47 0.46 13.35
C TYR A 93 -6.17 1.77 14.11
N GLU A 94 -6.01 2.91 13.42
CA GLU A 94 -5.91 4.24 14.06
C GLU A 94 -7.28 4.77 14.54
N GLY A 95 -8.36 3.99 14.34
CA GLY A 95 -9.72 4.36 14.71
C GLY A 95 -10.48 5.11 13.61
N HIS A 96 -9.91 5.20 12.41
CA HIS A 96 -10.58 5.81 11.26
C HIS A 96 -11.60 4.87 10.62
N SER A 97 -12.71 5.42 10.12
CA SER A 97 -13.57 4.68 9.20
C SER A 97 -12.84 4.40 7.88
N LEU A 98 -13.22 3.33 7.17
CA LEU A 98 -12.63 3.04 5.85
C LEU A 98 -12.94 4.13 4.82
N ASP A 99 -14.08 4.81 4.94
CA ASP A 99 -14.41 5.99 4.13
C ASP A 99 -13.38 7.12 4.33
N ARG A 100 -12.98 7.36 5.58
CA ARG A 100 -11.95 8.36 5.92
C ARG A 100 -10.54 7.93 5.52
N VAL A 101 -10.22 6.64 5.66
CA VAL A 101 -8.94 6.06 5.19
C VAL A 101 -8.77 6.25 3.69
N THR A 102 -9.85 6.04 2.93
CA THR A 102 -9.84 6.03 1.46
C THR A 102 -10.18 7.38 0.84
N PHE A 103 -10.51 8.39 1.66
CA PHE A 103 -10.88 9.73 1.21
C PHE A 103 -9.88 10.35 0.20
N PRO A 104 -8.54 10.26 0.41
CA PRO A 104 -7.58 10.82 -0.54
C PRO A 104 -7.72 10.25 -1.97
N VAL A 105 -8.12 8.98 -2.12
CA VAL A 105 -8.28 8.34 -3.44
C VAL A 105 -9.39 9.01 -4.25
N ARG A 106 -10.48 9.42 -3.60
CA ARG A 106 -11.58 10.18 -4.25
C ARG A 106 -11.11 11.57 -4.67
N VAL A 107 -10.32 12.23 -3.83
CA VAL A 107 -9.71 13.53 -4.18
C VAL A 107 -8.78 13.38 -5.38
N PHE A 108 -7.95 12.35 -5.41
CA PHE A 108 -7.07 12.06 -6.55
C PHE A 108 -7.86 11.88 -7.85
N LYS A 109 -8.97 11.14 -7.82
CA LYS A 109 -9.86 11.03 -8.98
C LYS A 109 -10.34 12.39 -9.49
N LEU A 110 -10.74 13.30 -8.60
CA LEU A 110 -11.22 14.65 -8.97
C LEU A 110 -10.10 15.60 -9.46
N LEU A 111 -8.85 15.29 -9.14
CA LEU A 111 -7.66 15.95 -9.71
C LEU A 111 -7.28 15.41 -11.10
N GLY A 112 -7.97 14.38 -11.60
CA GLY A 112 -7.74 13.82 -12.93
C GLY A 112 -6.76 12.65 -12.97
N ILE A 113 -6.40 12.09 -11.81
CA ILE A 113 -5.49 10.94 -11.73
C ILE A 113 -6.14 9.71 -12.36
N ASP A 114 -5.41 9.09 -13.29
CA ASP A 114 -5.84 7.91 -14.05
C ASP A 114 -5.20 6.61 -13.54
N THR A 115 -4.09 6.73 -12.80
CA THR A 115 -3.29 5.61 -12.30
C THR A 115 -2.88 5.85 -10.85
N ILE A 116 -3.03 4.84 -10.00
CA ILE A 116 -2.54 4.85 -8.63
C ILE A 116 -1.53 3.72 -8.41
N ILE A 117 -0.41 4.06 -7.78
CA ILE A 117 0.62 3.13 -7.32
C ILE A 117 0.54 3.06 -5.81
N LEU A 118 0.27 1.88 -5.27
CA LEU A 118 0.14 1.67 -3.83
C LEU A 118 1.35 0.87 -3.33
N THR A 119 2.04 1.37 -2.31
CA THR A 119 3.15 0.64 -1.70
C THR A 119 2.88 0.35 -0.24
N ASN A 120 3.25 -0.83 0.26
CA ASN A 120 3.11 -1.16 1.67
C ASN A 120 4.26 -2.02 2.18
N ALA A 121 4.42 -2.05 3.50
CA ALA A 121 5.17 -3.10 4.19
C ALA A 121 4.23 -4.27 4.48
N ALA A 122 4.73 -5.50 4.34
CA ALA A 122 3.96 -6.72 4.55
C ALA A 122 4.80 -7.83 5.19
N GLY A 123 4.13 -8.68 5.96
CA GLY A 123 4.70 -9.93 6.44
C GLY A 123 4.59 -11.03 5.39
N ALA A 124 5.67 -11.76 5.14
CA ALA A 124 5.65 -12.90 4.22
C ALA A 124 4.98 -14.12 4.86
N LEU A 125 3.90 -14.60 4.23
CA LEU A 125 3.27 -15.90 4.52
C LEU A 125 3.86 -17.01 3.65
N ASN A 126 4.37 -16.66 2.46
CA ASN A 126 5.06 -17.61 1.59
C ASN A 126 6.48 -17.89 2.14
N PRO A 127 6.83 -19.15 2.50
CA PRO A 127 8.13 -19.47 3.09
C PRO A 127 9.33 -19.15 2.19
N GLY A 128 9.12 -19.15 0.88
CA GLY A 128 10.14 -18.85 -0.12
C GLY A 128 10.48 -17.37 -0.25
N TYR A 129 9.72 -16.48 0.39
CA TYR A 129 9.98 -15.04 0.37
C TYR A 129 10.93 -14.67 1.50
N MET A 130 11.81 -13.70 1.23
CA MET A 130 12.81 -13.22 2.16
C MET A 130 12.57 -11.77 2.53
N VAL A 131 13.02 -11.38 3.73
CA VAL A 131 13.00 -9.97 4.13
C VAL A 131 13.79 -9.15 3.12
N GLY A 132 13.19 -8.05 2.66
CA GLY A 132 13.67 -7.21 1.60
C GLY A 132 13.09 -7.54 0.23
N ASP A 133 12.51 -8.71 -0.01
CA ASP A 133 11.90 -9.02 -1.32
C ASP A 133 10.74 -8.07 -1.64
N ILE A 134 10.51 -7.85 -2.93
CA ILE A 134 9.38 -7.06 -3.43
C ILE A 134 8.34 -8.02 -4.00
N VAL A 135 7.07 -7.79 -3.67
CA VAL A 135 5.95 -8.58 -4.17
C VAL A 135 5.04 -7.67 -4.99
N LEU A 136 4.95 -7.92 -6.28
CA LEU A 136 3.95 -7.36 -7.16
C LEU A 136 2.60 -7.98 -6.84
N LEU A 137 1.64 -7.17 -6.41
CA LEU A 137 0.33 -7.69 -6.05
C LEU A 137 -0.48 -7.95 -7.32
N ASN A 138 -1.02 -9.17 -7.44
CA ASN A 138 -1.91 -9.56 -8.53
C ASN A 138 -3.34 -9.83 -8.08
N ASP A 139 -3.57 -9.99 -6.77
CA ASP A 139 -4.89 -10.17 -6.16
C ASP A 139 -4.86 -9.83 -4.64
N HIS A 140 -6.02 -9.86 -3.99
CA HIS A 140 -6.14 -9.76 -2.53
C HIS A 140 -7.22 -10.64 -1.91
N LEU A 141 -7.04 -10.93 -0.61
CA LEU A 141 -8.09 -11.39 0.29
C LEU A 141 -8.57 -10.22 1.16
N PHE A 142 -9.80 -9.76 0.95
CA PHE A 142 -10.39 -8.67 1.73
C PHE A 142 -11.29 -9.19 2.86
N LEU A 143 -10.70 -9.82 3.88
CA LEU A 143 -11.44 -10.54 4.92
C LEU A 143 -12.45 -9.66 5.67
N SER A 144 -12.06 -8.45 6.07
CA SER A 144 -12.97 -7.52 6.73
C SER A 144 -14.10 -7.06 5.80
N GLY A 145 -13.82 -6.95 4.49
CA GLY A 145 -14.79 -6.64 3.46
C GLY A 145 -15.87 -7.72 3.35
N LEU A 146 -15.48 -8.99 3.40
CA LEU A 146 -16.42 -10.13 3.44
C LEU A 146 -17.35 -10.06 4.66
N ALA A 147 -16.86 -9.55 5.80
CA ALA A 147 -17.64 -9.32 7.02
C ALA A 147 -18.44 -8.00 7.02
N GLY A 148 -18.42 -7.22 5.93
CA GLY A 148 -19.18 -5.97 5.77
C GLY A 148 -18.46 -4.70 6.24
N ILE A 149 -17.20 -4.79 6.71
CA ILE A 149 -16.35 -3.63 6.96
C ILE A 149 -15.70 -3.25 5.62
N HIS A 150 -16.41 -2.42 4.86
CA HIS A 150 -16.12 -2.13 3.46
C HIS A 150 -16.22 -0.62 3.17
N PRO A 151 -15.30 -0.01 2.38
CA PRO A 151 -15.32 1.43 2.12
C PRO A 151 -16.52 1.89 1.28
N LEU A 152 -17.13 0.99 0.51
CA LEU A 152 -18.33 1.28 -0.31
C LEU A 152 -19.65 0.97 0.42
N ARG A 153 -19.62 0.67 1.71
CA ARG A 153 -20.84 0.45 2.52
C ARG A 153 -21.59 1.78 2.71
N GLY A 154 -22.90 1.75 2.54
CA GLY A 154 -23.77 2.94 2.62
C GLY A 154 -24.39 3.28 1.27
N PRO A 155 -25.00 4.47 1.11
CA PRO A 155 -25.44 4.99 -0.18
C PRO A 155 -24.26 5.10 -1.16
N ASN A 156 -24.51 4.85 -2.45
CA ASN A 156 -23.50 5.01 -3.49
C ASN A 156 -23.38 6.47 -3.90
N ALA A 157 -22.16 6.93 -4.15
CA ALA A 157 -21.90 8.20 -4.85
C ALA A 157 -21.71 7.89 -6.34
N GLU A 158 -22.77 8.12 -7.12
CA GLU A 158 -22.80 7.78 -8.56
C GLU A 158 -21.79 8.60 -9.37
N GLU A 159 -21.37 9.75 -8.86
CA GLU A 159 -20.36 10.62 -9.45
C GLU A 159 -18.97 9.97 -9.50
N PHE A 160 -18.71 9.01 -8.61
CA PHE A 160 -17.45 8.27 -8.60
C PHE A 160 -17.53 6.97 -9.41
N GLY A 161 -18.62 6.21 -9.27
CA GLY A 161 -18.71 4.91 -9.90
C GLY A 161 -19.97 4.11 -9.61
N PRO A 162 -20.05 2.89 -10.18
CA PRO A 162 -21.24 2.05 -10.09
C PRO A 162 -21.47 1.54 -8.68
N ARG A 163 -22.71 1.17 -8.37
CA ARG A 163 -23.07 0.58 -7.07
C ARG A 163 -22.30 -0.71 -6.77
N PHE A 164 -22.03 -1.52 -7.79
CA PHE A 164 -21.40 -2.83 -7.68
C PHE A 164 -20.19 -2.91 -8.61
N PRO A 165 -19.02 -2.34 -8.23
CA PRO A 165 -17.84 -2.39 -9.08
C PRO A 165 -17.23 -3.81 -9.09
N PRO A 166 -16.83 -4.34 -10.25
CA PRO A 166 -16.07 -5.58 -10.31
C PRO A 166 -14.63 -5.37 -9.78
N LEU A 167 -14.07 -6.38 -9.13
CA LEU A 167 -12.69 -6.38 -8.61
C LEU A 167 -11.83 -7.52 -9.17
N SER A 168 -12.39 -8.40 -10.00
CA SER A 168 -11.64 -9.50 -10.64
C SER A 168 -10.51 -9.02 -11.56
N ASP A 169 -10.53 -7.74 -11.95
CA ASP A 169 -9.48 -7.08 -12.73
C ASP A 169 -8.84 -5.91 -11.97
N ALA A 170 -8.91 -5.91 -10.63
CA ALA A 170 -8.47 -4.79 -9.80
C ALA A 170 -7.00 -4.42 -10.01
N TYR A 171 -6.15 -5.38 -10.36
CA TYR A 171 -4.72 -5.20 -10.57
C TYR A 171 -4.39 -5.20 -12.06
N ASP A 172 -4.05 -4.03 -12.58
CA ASP A 172 -3.93 -3.81 -14.02
C ASP A 172 -2.80 -4.65 -14.64
N LEU A 173 -3.16 -5.50 -15.60
CA LEU A 173 -2.22 -6.44 -16.23
C LEU A 173 -1.08 -5.73 -16.96
N ASP A 174 -1.34 -4.62 -17.65
CA ASP A 174 -0.30 -3.92 -18.40
C ASP A 174 0.67 -3.18 -17.47
N LEU A 175 0.16 -2.59 -16.38
CA LEU A 175 1.04 -2.04 -15.34
C LEU A 175 1.94 -3.13 -14.73
N ARG A 176 1.39 -4.31 -14.43
CA ARG A 176 2.17 -5.46 -13.92
C ARG A 176 3.24 -5.93 -14.91
N ARG A 177 2.91 -6.00 -16.21
CA ARG A 177 3.89 -6.32 -17.27
C ARG A 177 5.02 -5.29 -17.33
N HIS A 178 4.73 -4.01 -17.10
CA HIS A 178 5.75 -2.95 -17.08
C HIS A 178 6.67 -3.07 -15.87
N VAL A 179 6.16 -3.46 -14.70
CA VAL A 179 7.00 -3.76 -13.53
C VAL A 179 7.97 -4.90 -13.83
N HIS A 180 7.53 -5.99 -14.47
CA HIS A 180 8.43 -7.09 -14.84
C HIS A 180 9.52 -6.66 -15.82
N LYS A 181 9.18 -5.82 -16.81
CA LYS A 181 10.17 -5.25 -17.74
C LYS A 181 11.17 -4.34 -17.01
N ALA A 182 10.67 -3.47 -16.12
CA ALA A 182 11.50 -2.58 -15.32
C ALA A 182 12.46 -3.38 -14.43
N TRP A 183 11.96 -4.39 -13.74
CA TRP A 183 12.77 -5.27 -12.90
C TRP A 183 13.88 -5.98 -13.69
N ALA A 184 13.56 -6.51 -14.88
CA ALA A 184 14.54 -7.16 -15.74
C ALA A 184 15.64 -6.22 -16.28
N ALA A 185 15.36 -4.92 -16.36
CA ALA A 185 16.31 -3.90 -16.81
C ALA A 185 17.18 -3.32 -15.66
N MET A 186 16.80 -3.53 -14.41
CA MET A 186 17.54 -3.03 -13.26
C MET A 186 18.82 -3.82 -13.01
N ASP A 187 19.93 -3.13 -12.77
CA ASP A 187 21.15 -3.75 -12.27
C ASP A 187 21.01 -4.08 -10.77
N LEU A 188 20.84 -5.37 -10.49
CA LEU A 188 20.75 -5.94 -9.15
C LEU A 188 22.01 -6.72 -8.77
N SER A 189 23.12 -6.58 -9.50
CA SER A 189 24.34 -7.38 -9.29
C SER A 189 24.92 -7.29 -7.85
N GLY A 190 24.60 -6.23 -7.11
CA GLY A 190 24.96 -6.05 -5.70
C GLY A 190 23.95 -6.58 -4.67
N ASN A 191 22.79 -7.11 -5.08
CA ASN A 191 21.69 -7.48 -4.17
C ASN A 191 20.99 -8.78 -4.59
N LYS A 192 20.77 -9.71 -3.66
CA LYS A 192 20.07 -10.99 -3.92
C LYS A 192 18.53 -10.87 -3.91
N ARG A 193 17.99 -9.65 -3.84
CA ARG A 193 16.56 -9.38 -3.77
C ARG A 193 15.82 -9.96 -4.97
N ARG A 194 14.63 -10.48 -4.71
CA ARG A 194 13.75 -11.03 -5.74
C ARG A 194 12.49 -10.18 -5.89
N LEU A 195 11.97 -10.16 -7.10
CA LEU A 195 10.60 -9.76 -7.39
C LEU A 195 9.75 -11.02 -7.46
N HIS A 196 8.71 -11.05 -6.64
CA HIS A 196 7.65 -12.05 -6.69
C HIS A 196 6.37 -11.43 -7.22
N GLU A 197 5.39 -12.26 -7.53
CA GLU A 197 4.03 -11.82 -7.84
C GLU A 197 3.05 -12.69 -7.05
N GLY A 198 2.10 -12.07 -6.32
CA GLY A 198 1.29 -12.84 -5.38
C GLY A 198 0.12 -12.10 -4.72
N ILE A 199 -0.56 -12.82 -3.83
CA ILE A 199 -1.83 -12.42 -3.21
C ILE A 199 -1.61 -11.77 -1.84
N TYR A 200 -2.23 -10.60 -1.64
CA TYR A 200 -2.17 -9.86 -0.38
C TYR A 200 -3.41 -10.10 0.51
N ALA A 201 -3.22 -10.56 1.74
CA ALA A 201 -4.27 -10.59 2.75
C ALA A 201 -4.34 -9.27 3.52
N PHE A 202 -5.50 -8.61 3.48
CA PHE A 202 -5.78 -7.48 4.36
C PHE A 202 -6.37 -7.96 5.70
N VAL A 203 -5.75 -7.52 6.80
CA VAL A 203 -6.25 -7.69 8.16
C VAL A 203 -6.38 -6.34 8.87
N GLY A 204 -7.25 -6.28 9.89
CA GLY A 204 -7.56 -5.02 10.56
C GLY A 204 -6.44 -4.45 11.44
N GLY A 205 -5.59 -5.30 12.03
CA GLY A 205 -4.61 -4.89 13.03
C GLY A 205 -5.25 -4.38 14.34
N PRO A 206 -4.47 -3.79 15.27
CA PRO A 206 -3.03 -3.48 15.16
C PRO A 206 -2.10 -4.63 15.59
N SER A 207 -2.62 -5.69 16.22
CA SER A 207 -1.81 -6.87 16.54
C SER A 207 -1.35 -7.57 15.26
N TYR A 208 -0.09 -8.00 15.22
CA TYR A 208 0.36 -8.97 14.22
C TYR A 208 -0.40 -10.29 14.38
N GLU A 209 -0.35 -11.10 13.32
CA GLU A 209 -1.07 -12.35 13.23
C GLU A 209 -0.47 -13.41 14.19
N THR A 210 -1.35 -14.19 14.80
CA THR A 210 -0.95 -15.42 15.49
C THR A 210 -0.44 -16.46 14.49
N ARG A 211 0.39 -17.42 14.94
CA ARG A 211 0.83 -18.56 14.12
C ARG A 211 -0.33 -19.30 13.44
N ALA A 212 -1.49 -19.38 14.10
CA ALA A 212 -2.70 -20.01 13.55
C ALA A 212 -3.33 -19.17 12.43
N GLU A 213 -3.46 -17.87 12.62
CA GLU A 213 -3.94 -16.94 11.59
C GLU A 213 -3.01 -16.92 10.38
N CYS A 214 -1.69 -16.92 10.58
CA CYS A 214 -0.73 -17.02 9.47
C CYS A 214 -0.95 -18.29 8.64
N ARG A 215 -1.11 -19.46 9.29
CA ARG A 215 -1.41 -20.72 8.60
C ARG A 215 -2.77 -20.67 7.88
N MET A 216 -3.78 -20.07 8.50
CA MET A 216 -5.10 -19.90 7.90
C MET A 216 -5.01 -19.05 6.63
N LEU A 217 -4.42 -17.86 6.70
CA LEU A 217 -4.27 -16.94 5.57
C LEU A 217 -3.48 -17.57 4.43
N ARG A 218 -2.39 -18.27 4.74
CA ARG A 218 -1.63 -19.03 3.75
C ARG A 218 -2.47 -20.15 3.13
N GLY A 219 -3.23 -20.88 3.95
CA GLY A 219 -4.14 -21.93 3.48
C GLY A 219 -5.26 -21.41 2.56
N LEU A 220 -5.64 -20.14 2.72
CA LEU A 220 -6.56 -19.42 1.83
C LEU A 220 -5.89 -18.87 0.56
N GLY A 221 -4.57 -19.07 0.40
CA GLY A 221 -3.82 -18.69 -0.80
C GLY A 221 -3.08 -17.35 -0.71
N ALA A 222 -3.04 -16.68 0.45
CA ALA A 222 -2.27 -15.44 0.58
C ALA A 222 -0.75 -15.70 0.64
N ASP A 223 0.02 -14.86 -0.04
CA ASP A 223 1.48 -14.89 -0.04
C ASP A 223 2.09 -13.90 0.96
N VAL A 224 1.41 -12.77 1.15
CA VAL A 224 1.79 -11.71 2.09
C VAL A 224 0.57 -11.19 2.84
N VAL A 225 0.78 -10.65 4.03
CA VAL A 225 -0.28 -10.06 4.87
C VAL A 225 0.09 -8.66 5.31
N GLY A 226 -0.89 -7.77 5.41
CA GLY A 226 -0.72 -6.49 6.07
C GLY A 226 -2.04 -5.77 6.34
N MET A 227 -1.91 -4.50 6.74
CA MET A 227 -3.00 -3.75 7.39
C MET A 227 -3.44 -2.52 6.60
N SER A 228 -3.21 -2.47 5.29
CA SER A 228 -3.54 -1.31 4.43
C SER A 228 -3.87 -1.71 3.00
N THR A 229 -3.84 -0.75 2.07
CA THR A 229 -3.85 -0.96 0.61
C THR A 229 -5.20 -1.42 0.03
N VAL A 230 -5.75 -2.54 0.47
CA VAL A 230 -6.98 -3.11 -0.13
C VAL A 230 -8.16 -2.15 -0.14
N PRO A 231 -8.48 -1.40 0.95
CA PRO A 231 -9.54 -0.40 0.89
C PRO A 231 -9.29 0.69 -0.17
N GLU A 232 -8.04 1.12 -0.34
CA GLU A 232 -7.63 2.12 -1.34
C GLU A 232 -7.80 1.58 -2.77
N ILE A 233 -7.44 0.31 -3.00
CA ILE A 233 -7.66 -0.40 -4.28
C ILE A 233 -9.13 -0.42 -4.63
N VAL A 234 -9.99 -0.83 -3.69
CA VAL A 234 -11.44 -0.93 -3.91
C VAL A 234 -12.02 0.43 -4.34
N VAL A 235 -11.64 1.51 -3.66
CA VAL A 235 -12.12 2.86 -4.01
C VAL A 235 -11.52 3.36 -5.32
N ALA A 236 -10.25 3.06 -5.61
CA ALA A 236 -9.63 3.41 -6.89
C ALA A 236 -10.37 2.73 -8.06
N ARG A 237 -10.68 1.43 -7.93
CA ARG A 237 -11.44 0.67 -8.95
C ARG A 237 -12.88 1.12 -9.07
N HIS A 238 -13.54 1.45 -7.96
CA HIS A 238 -14.86 2.09 -7.97
C HIS A 238 -14.83 3.38 -8.82
N CYS A 239 -13.78 4.19 -8.66
CA CYS A 239 -13.56 5.42 -9.42
C CYS A 239 -13.04 5.22 -10.86
N GLY A 240 -12.85 3.97 -11.33
CA GLY A 240 -12.27 3.67 -12.65
C GLY A 240 -10.78 4.01 -12.79
N VAL A 241 -10.05 4.15 -11.68
CA VAL A 241 -8.60 4.39 -11.67
C VAL A 241 -7.86 3.06 -11.84
N ARG A 242 -6.78 3.05 -12.63
CA ARG A 242 -5.91 1.87 -12.80
C ARG A 242 -5.03 1.69 -11.59
N VAL A 243 -4.83 0.46 -11.13
CA VAL A 243 -4.09 0.18 -9.90
C VAL A 243 -2.86 -0.66 -10.21
N LEU A 244 -1.72 -0.20 -9.70
CA LEU A 244 -0.52 -0.98 -9.45
C LEU A 244 -0.29 -1.04 -7.94
N ALA A 245 0.05 -2.21 -7.40
CA ALA A 245 0.36 -2.32 -5.98
C ALA A 245 1.59 -3.21 -5.73
N LEU A 246 2.45 -2.76 -4.81
CA LEU A 246 3.72 -3.38 -4.46
C LEU A 246 3.81 -3.52 -2.94
N SER A 247 4.15 -4.71 -2.47
CA SER A 247 4.49 -4.97 -1.08
C SER A 247 5.99 -5.13 -0.93
N LEU A 248 6.56 -4.53 0.10
CA LEU A 248 7.90 -4.84 0.58
C LEU A 248 7.79 -5.87 1.70
N VAL A 249 8.47 -7.00 1.57
CA VAL A 249 8.55 -7.99 2.65
C VAL A 249 9.45 -7.45 3.75
N THR A 250 8.87 -7.15 4.90
CA THR A 250 9.60 -6.53 6.01
C THR A 250 9.88 -7.50 7.16
N ASN A 251 9.16 -8.62 7.20
CA ASN A 251 9.34 -9.68 8.18
C ASN A 251 8.79 -11.00 7.59
N LYS A 252 9.17 -12.13 8.19
CA LYS A 252 8.58 -13.44 7.87
C LYS A 252 7.57 -13.80 8.95
N ALA A 253 6.38 -14.25 8.54
CA ALA A 253 5.42 -14.80 9.47
C ALA A 253 5.90 -16.15 10.00
N VAL A 254 5.70 -16.40 11.29
CA VAL A 254 6.01 -17.71 11.88
C VAL A 254 4.83 -18.64 11.65
N LEU A 255 5.07 -19.73 10.93
CA LEU A 255 4.02 -20.69 10.55
C LEU A 255 4.01 -21.90 11.48
N GLU A 256 5.17 -22.23 12.03
CA GLU A 256 5.40 -23.35 12.92
C GLU A 256 4.45 -23.22 14.13
N PRO A 257 3.71 -24.27 14.49
CA PRO A 257 2.96 -24.27 15.73
C PRO A 257 3.87 -24.05 16.94
N VAL A 258 3.33 -23.44 18.00
CA VAL A 258 3.99 -23.44 19.31
C VAL A 258 4.07 -24.91 19.78
N PRO A 259 5.20 -25.35 20.36
CA PRO A 259 5.29 -26.67 20.97
C PRO A 259 4.17 -26.88 21.99
N ARG A 260 3.71 -28.12 22.15
CA ARG A 260 2.77 -28.44 23.23
C ARG A 260 3.47 -28.25 24.57
N GLY A 261 2.72 -27.86 25.61
CA GLY A 261 3.28 -27.70 26.95
C GLY A 261 3.85 -29.00 27.55
N ASP A 262 3.45 -30.16 27.04
CA ASP A 262 3.94 -31.50 27.42
C ASP A 262 4.92 -32.10 26.40
N ASP A 263 5.45 -31.29 25.48
CA ASP A 263 6.37 -31.77 24.46
C ASP A 263 7.71 -32.20 25.09
N SER A 264 8.11 -33.44 24.79
CA SER A 264 9.37 -34.03 25.25
C SER A 264 10.62 -33.21 24.90
N LEU A 265 10.56 -32.38 23.85
CA LEU A 265 11.63 -31.47 23.45
C LEU A 265 11.83 -30.31 24.44
N LEU A 266 10.84 -30.03 25.30
CA LEU A 266 10.93 -29.01 26.34
C LEU A 266 11.48 -29.57 27.65
N THR A 267 11.41 -30.89 27.86
CA THR A 267 12.00 -31.55 29.02
C THR A 267 13.50 -31.27 29.04
N CYS A 268 13.99 -30.77 30.16
CA CYS A 268 15.39 -30.35 30.38
C CYS A 268 15.82 -29.01 29.75
N LYS A 269 14.91 -28.22 29.13
CA LYS A 269 15.25 -26.85 28.70
C LYS A 269 15.19 -25.87 29.88
N ARG A 270 16.17 -24.96 29.93
CA ARG A 270 16.17 -23.83 30.88
C ARG A 270 15.20 -22.74 30.40
N ALA A 271 14.80 -21.85 31.31
CA ALA A 271 13.89 -20.74 31.00
C ALA A 271 14.34 -19.92 29.77
N GLU A 272 15.64 -19.60 29.68
CA GLU A 272 16.24 -18.88 28.55
C GLU A 272 16.05 -19.59 27.19
N GLU A 273 16.13 -20.92 27.18
CA GLU A 273 15.97 -21.72 25.95
C GLU A 273 14.50 -21.81 25.53
N LEU A 274 13.59 -21.86 26.50
CA LEU A 274 12.14 -21.79 26.25
C LEU A 274 11.76 -20.42 25.70
N ASP A 275 12.32 -19.36 26.29
CA ASP A 275 12.13 -17.99 25.81
C ASP A 275 12.65 -17.83 24.38
N ALA A 276 13.83 -18.36 24.05
CA ALA A 276 14.37 -18.30 22.69
C ALA A 276 13.43 -18.93 21.66
N ILE A 277 12.85 -20.10 21.96
CA ILE A 277 11.87 -20.78 21.08
C ILE A 277 10.62 -19.90 20.90
N MET A 278 10.20 -19.19 21.95
CA MET A 278 9.03 -18.30 21.89
C MET A 278 9.32 -17.00 21.14
N GLN A 279 10.53 -16.46 21.25
CA GLN A 279 10.94 -15.21 20.57
C GLN A 279 11.26 -15.42 19.09
N GLU A 280 11.57 -16.65 18.67
CA GLU A 280 11.90 -16.96 17.27
C GLU A 280 10.79 -16.48 16.32
N GLY A 281 11.16 -15.52 15.47
CA GLY A 281 10.33 -14.93 14.43
C GLY A 281 9.20 -14.01 14.91
N LYS A 282 9.20 -13.54 16.17
CA LYS A 282 8.23 -12.54 16.61
C LYS A 282 8.36 -11.25 15.80
N ALA A 283 7.30 -10.91 15.08
CA ALA A 283 7.23 -9.64 14.36
C ALA A 283 7.29 -8.46 15.33
N ASN A 284 8.11 -7.46 14.98
CA ASN A 284 8.10 -6.17 15.66
C ASN A 284 8.19 -5.02 14.66
N HIS A 285 7.69 -3.85 15.04
CA HIS A 285 7.59 -2.71 14.12
C HIS A 285 8.96 -2.05 13.82
N GLN A 286 9.94 -2.20 14.71
CA GLN A 286 11.27 -1.61 14.52
C GLN A 286 12.03 -2.31 13.39
N GLU A 287 12.02 -3.65 13.36
CA GLU A 287 12.58 -4.46 12.27
C GLU A 287 11.95 -4.09 10.92
N VAL A 288 10.65 -3.78 10.90
CA VAL A 288 9.94 -3.37 9.69
C VAL A 288 10.54 -2.09 9.11
N LEU A 289 10.87 -1.11 9.96
CA LEU A 289 11.47 0.15 9.53
C LEU A 289 12.91 -0.05 9.02
N GLU A 290 13.69 -0.91 9.69
CA GLU A 290 15.08 -1.20 9.33
C GLU A 290 15.20 -1.95 8.01
N ALA A 291 14.41 -3.01 7.83
CA ALA A 291 14.29 -3.72 6.55
C ALA A 291 13.80 -2.78 5.43
N GLY A 292 12.91 -1.85 5.79
CA GLY A 292 12.40 -0.78 4.96
C GLY A 292 13.50 0.05 4.30
N HIS A 293 14.50 0.52 5.05
CA HIS A 293 15.46 1.49 4.54
C HIS A 293 16.32 1.00 3.36
N SER A 294 16.91 -0.20 3.45
CA SER A 294 17.73 -0.73 2.35
C SER A 294 16.88 -1.09 1.13
N ALA A 295 15.68 -1.63 1.36
CA ALA A 295 14.82 -2.07 0.27
C ALA A 295 13.98 -0.95 -0.36
N ALA A 296 13.79 0.16 0.35
CA ALA A 296 13.12 1.34 -0.15
C ALA A 296 13.83 1.92 -1.37
N ILE A 297 15.17 1.87 -1.45
CA ILE A 297 15.93 2.40 -2.59
C ILE A 297 15.63 1.61 -3.86
N ASP A 298 15.65 0.28 -3.80
CA ASP A 298 15.38 -0.52 -5.00
C ASP A 298 13.89 -0.50 -5.35
N MET A 299 12.99 -0.39 -4.37
CA MET A 299 11.57 -0.13 -4.66
C MET A 299 11.36 1.24 -5.32
N GLN A 300 12.06 2.28 -4.88
CA GLN A 300 12.04 3.60 -5.53
C GLN A 300 12.50 3.51 -6.97
N ARG A 301 13.65 2.87 -7.21
CA ARG A 301 14.18 2.64 -8.57
C ARG A 301 13.17 1.87 -9.42
N LEU A 302 12.60 0.79 -8.89
CA LEU A 302 11.60 0.00 -9.62
C LEU A 302 10.37 0.84 -10.00
N VAL A 303 9.86 1.66 -9.09
CA VAL A 303 8.73 2.56 -9.38
C VAL A 303 9.12 3.58 -10.47
N MET A 304 10.30 4.19 -10.38
CA MET A 304 10.76 5.17 -11.37
C MET A 304 10.98 4.55 -12.75
N GLU A 305 11.61 3.37 -12.82
CA GLU A 305 11.79 2.60 -14.05
C GLU A 305 10.44 2.19 -14.65
N THR A 306 9.52 1.71 -13.81
CA THR A 306 8.16 1.34 -14.25
C THR A 306 7.42 2.52 -14.88
N VAL A 307 7.54 3.72 -14.29
CA VAL A 307 6.98 4.95 -14.86
C VAL A 307 7.70 5.35 -16.16
N ALA A 308 9.03 5.15 -16.25
CA ALA A 308 9.83 5.45 -17.44
C ALA A 308 9.46 4.59 -18.67
N PHE A 309 9.09 3.32 -18.47
CA PHE A 309 8.55 2.48 -19.55
C PHE A 309 7.21 2.99 -20.11
N GLY A 310 6.61 3.98 -19.45
CA GLY A 310 5.40 4.68 -19.88
C GLY A 310 4.15 3.90 -19.50
N PHE A 311 3.18 4.57 -18.88
CA PHE A 311 1.84 4.02 -18.77
C PHE A 311 1.05 4.41 -20.01
N PRO A 312 0.55 3.44 -20.80
CA PRO A 312 -0.36 3.78 -21.88
C PRO A 312 -1.54 4.57 -21.29
N PRO A 313 -2.04 5.62 -21.97
CA PRO A 313 -3.27 6.27 -21.56
C PRO A 313 -4.38 5.24 -21.40
N SER A 314 -5.32 5.45 -20.46
CA SER A 314 -6.47 4.56 -20.38
C SER A 314 -7.38 4.79 -21.59
N ASP A 315 -7.22 4.00 -22.64
CA ASP A 315 -8.10 4.02 -23.82
C ASP A 315 -9.49 3.43 -23.53
N ARG A 316 -9.77 3.04 -22.28
CA ARG A 316 -11.07 2.53 -21.85
C ARG A 316 -11.93 3.68 -21.32
N ARG A 317 -12.63 4.35 -22.24
CA ARG A 317 -13.85 5.10 -21.92
C ARG A 317 -15.04 4.15 -21.84
#